data_AF-A0A0S8E8T4-F1
#
_entry.id   AF-A0A0S8E8T4-F1
#
_cell.length_a   1.000
_cell.length_b   1.000
_cell.length_c   1.000
_cell.angle_alpha   90.00
_cell.angle_beta   90.00
_cell.angle_gamma   90.00
#
_symmetry.space_group_name_H-M   'P 1'
#
loop_
_entity.id
_entity.type
_entity.pdbx_description
1 polymer ?
#
loop_
_entity_poly.entity_id
_entity_poly.type
_entity_poly.pdbx_seq_one_letter_code
_entity_poly.pdbx_strand_id
1 'polypeptide(L)'
;LPVALFIVDPKKERIAVAEARKISIPIVAIVDTNCDPDEIDYVIPGNDDAIRAIKLITSKIADAIMEGKETLSKVAAEEAEKTAVEEKIQQEEAGVTE
;
A
#
# COMPACT_ATOMS: atom_id res chain seq x y z
N LEU A 1 12.41 5.89 -5.64
CA LEU A 1 11.25 5.61 -6.52
C LEU A 1 10.05 5.26 -5.64
N PRO A 2 8.81 5.57 -6.06
CA PRO A 2 7.62 5.17 -5.31
C PRO A 2 7.50 3.64 -5.26
N VAL A 3 6.90 3.12 -4.19
CA VAL A 3 6.73 1.67 -3.95
C VAL A 3 5.39 1.13 -4.46
N ALA A 4 4.43 2.00 -4.72
CA ALA A 4 3.13 1.71 -5.33
C ALA A 4 2.60 2.99 -5.98
N LEU A 5 1.73 2.85 -7.00
CA LEU A 5 1.12 3.97 -7.68
C LEU A 5 -0.41 3.84 -7.67
N PHE A 6 -1.10 4.92 -7.31
CA PHE A 6 -2.54 5.03 -7.42
C PHE A 6 -2.91 5.91 -8.61
N ILE A 7 -3.66 5.37 -9.58
CA ILE A 7 -4.03 6.05 -10.83
C ILE A 7 -5.55 6.19 -10.92
N VAL A 8 -6.02 7.36 -11.36
CA VAL A 8 -7.42 7.61 -11.72
C VAL A 8 -7.48 7.68 -13.24
N ASP A 9 -8.41 6.96 -13.85
CA ASP A 9 -8.56 6.86 -15.32
C ASP A 9 -7.27 6.37 -16.03
N PRO A 10 -6.99 5.06 -15.99
CA PRO A 10 -5.81 4.46 -16.61
C PRO A 10 -5.80 4.63 -18.14
N LYS A 11 -6.95 4.85 -18.78
CA LYS A 11 -7.04 5.10 -20.22
C LYS A 11 -6.50 6.47 -20.59
N LYS A 12 -6.85 7.52 -19.85
CA LYS A 12 -6.26 8.86 -20.03
C LYS A 12 -4.79 8.85 -19.60
N GLU A 13 -4.45 8.15 -18.53
CA GLU A 13 -3.09 8.11 -17.95
C GLU A 13 -2.23 6.91 -18.37
N ARG A 14 -2.34 6.51 -19.64
CA ARG A 14 -1.59 5.37 -20.21
C ARG A 14 -0.07 5.47 -20.07
N ILE A 15 0.48 6.70 -20.04
CA ILE A 15 1.93 6.92 -19.91
C ILE A 15 2.38 6.52 -18.50
N ALA A 16 1.62 6.93 -17.48
CA ALA A 16 1.90 6.56 -16.10
C ALA A 16 1.82 5.04 -15.89
N VAL A 17 0.80 4.39 -16.48
CA VAL A 17 0.68 2.92 -16.47
C VAL A 17 1.90 2.26 -17.14
N ALA A 18 2.29 2.72 -18.33
CA ALA A 18 3.42 2.16 -19.06
C ALA A 18 4.77 2.35 -18.34
N GLU A 19 4.99 3.49 -17.68
CA GLU A 19 6.19 3.73 -16.88
C GLU A 19 6.22 2.88 -15.61
N ALA A 20 5.09 2.80 -14.89
CA ALA A 20 4.98 1.97 -13.70
C ALA A 20 5.24 0.48 -14.02
N ARG A 21 4.69 -0.03 -15.13
CA ARG A 21 4.95 -1.40 -15.60
C ARG A 21 6.41 -1.63 -15.99
N LYS A 22 7.08 -0.65 -16.61
CA LYS A 22 8.51 -0.78 -16.96
C LYS A 22 9.41 -0.88 -15.74
N ILE A 23 9.05 -0.21 -14.65
CA ILE A 23 9.82 -0.16 -13.41
C ILE A 23 9.31 -1.22 -12.41
N SER A 24 8.32 -2.04 -12.80
CA SER A 24 7.70 -3.09 -11.97
C SER A 24 7.13 -2.57 -10.65
N ILE A 25 6.52 -1.38 -10.68
CA ILE A 25 5.84 -0.79 -9.53
C ILE A 25 4.37 -1.24 -9.56
N PRO A 26 3.81 -1.76 -8.45
CA PRO A 26 2.43 -2.21 -8.39
C PRO A 26 1.45 -1.04 -8.58
N ILE A 27 0.44 -1.28 -9.42
CA ILE A 27 -0.54 -0.28 -9.84
C ILE A 27 -1.91 -0.58 -9.22
N VAL A 28 -2.45 0.41 -8.51
CA VAL A 28 -3.84 0.43 -8.03
C VAL A 28 -4.60 1.47 -8.86
N ALA A 29 -5.71 1.10 -9.49
CA ALA A 29 -6.43 2.06 -10.32
C ALA A 29 -7.95 1.88 -10.32
N ILE A 30 -8.66 2.99 -10.52
CA ILE A 30 -10.10 3.00 -10.74
C ILE A 30 -10.36 2.65 -12.20
N VAL A 31 -11.14 1.61 -12.45
CA VAL A 31 -11.47 1.12 -13.80
C VAL A 31 -12.96 1.30 -14.03
N ASP A 32 -13.31 2.04 -15.07
CA ASP A 32 -14.67 2.14 -15.60
C ASP A 32 -14.85 1.23 -16.82
N THR A 33 -16.07 1.18 -17.36
CA THR A 33 -16.50 0.40 -18.54
C THR A 33 -15.62 0.55 -19.79
N ASN A 34 -14.81 1.59 -19.88
CA ASN A 34 -14.04 1.97 -21.05
C ASN A 34 -12.52 1.68 -20.93
N CYS A 35 -12.10 1.11 -19.80
CA CYS A 35 -10.71 0.84 -19.42
C CYS A 35 -10.44 -0.68 -19.39
N ASP A 36 -9.26 -1.09 -19.85
CA ASP A 36 -8.85 -2.50 -19.82
C ASP A 36 -8.23 -2.86 -18.45
N PRO A 37 -8.80 -3.80 -17.69
CA PRO A 37 -8.32 -4.15 -16.35
C PRO A 37 -7.02 -4.96 -16.36
N ASP A 38 -6.64 -5.54 -17.49
CA ASP A 38 -5.48 -6.44 -17.63
C ASP A 38 -4.13 -5.75 -17.40
N GLU A 39 -4.08 -4.42 -17.51
CA GLU A 39 -2.86 -3.63 -17.31
C GLU A 39 -2.63 -3.20 -15.86
N ILE A 40 -3.52 -3.57 -14.93
CA ILE A 40 -3.59 -3.07 -13.56
C ILE A 40 -3.53 -4.25 -12.57
N ASP A 41 -2.67 -4.15 -11.55
CA ASP A 41 -2.52 -5.21 -10.56
C ASP A 41 -3.70 -5.26 -9.56
N TYR A 42 -4.17 -4.08 -9.13
CA TYR A 42 -5.27 -3.93 -8.19
C TYR A 42 -6.37 -3.04 -8.77
N VAL A 43 -7.40 -3.70 -9.30
CA VAL A 43 -8.52 -3.05 -9.99
C VAL A 43 -9.62 -2.66 -9.01
N ILE A 44 -10.02 -1.38 -9.04
CA ILE A 44 -11.18 -0.86 -8.31
C ILE A 44 -12.27 -0.52 -9.34
N PRO A 45 -13.32 -1.34 -9.50
CA PRO A 45 -14.40 -1.03 -10.42
C PRO A 45 -15.18 0.20 -9.91
N GLY A 46 -15.30 1.24 -10.74
CA GLY A 46 -15.97 2.47 -10.34
C GLY A 46 -16.04 3.51 -11.44
N ASN A 47 -16.82 4.55 -11.19
CA ASN A 47 -16.97 5.68 -12.10
C ASN A 47 -15.81 6.66 -11.91
N ASP A 48 -14.97 6.82 -12.92
CA ASP A 48 -13.82 7.74 -12.97
C ASP A 48 -14.14 9.11 -13.59
N ASP A 49 -15.28 9.28 -14.28
CA ASP A 49 -15.70 10.56 -14.85
C ASP A 49 -16.33 11.50 -13.81
N ALA A 50 -16.90 10.95 -12.73
CA ALA A 50 -17.59 11.74 -11.72
C ALA A 50 -16.66 12.23 -10.60
N ILE A 51 -16.52 13.55 -10.47
CA ILE A 51 -15.73 14.20 -9.40
C ILE A 51 -16.10 13.67 -8.00
N ARG A 52 -17.41 13.45 -7.74
CA ARG A 52 -17.87 12.93 -6.44
C ARG A 52 -17.38 11.50 -6.18
N ALA A 53 -17.36 10.65 -7.21
CA ALA A 53 -16.91 9.28 -7.11
C ALA A 53 -15.39 9.23 -6.90
N ILE A 54 -14.63 9.97 -7.71
CA ILE A 54 -13.17 10.11 -7.54
C ILE A 54 -12.85 10.61 -6.13
N LYS A 55 -13.52 11.69 -5.68
CA LYS A 55 -13.27 12.25 -4.34
C LYS A 55 -13.56 11.23 -3.24
N LEU A 56 -14.65 10.48 -3.34
CA LEU A 56 -15.00 9.46 -2.37
C LEU A 56 -13.94 8.35 -2.30
N ILE A 57 -13.53 7.81 -3.45
CA ILE A 57 -12.56 6.72 -3.52
C ILE A 57 -11.19 7.20 -3.04
N THR A 58 -10.72 8.34 -3.54
CA THR A 58 -9.41 8.91 -3.16
C THR A 58 -9.37 9.26 -1.67
N SER A 59 -10.45 9.82 -1.10
CA SER A 59 -10.53 10.06 0.35
C SER A 59 -10.43 8.76 1.13
N LYS A 60 -11.15 7.71 0.73
CA LYS A 60 -11.10 6.43 1.45
C LYS A 60 -9.73 5.74 1.35
N ILE A 61 -9.05 5.88 0.22
CA ILE A 61 -7.67 5.40 0.05
C ILE A 61 -6.71 6.19 0.95
N ALA A 62 -6.85 7.52 1.03
CA ALA A 62 -6.04 8.33 1.93
C ALA A 62 -6.24 7.92 3.40
N ASP A 63 -7.48 7.69 3.82
CA ASP A 63 -7.81 7.20 5.17
C ASP A 63 -7.15 5.84 5.42
N ALA A 64 -7.24 4.90 4.47
CA ALA A 64 -6.63 3.58 4.57
C ALA A 64 -5.10 3.64 4.68
N ILE A 65 -4.45 4.58 3.98
CA ILE A 65 -3.00 4.81 4.12
C ILE A 65 -2.64 5.34 5.50
N MET A 66 -3.46 6.25 6.06
CA MET A 66 -3.25 6.76 7.42
C MET A 66 -3.44 5.67 8.47
N GLU A 67 -4.52 4.88 8.39
CA GLU A 67 -4.77 3.72 9.25
C GLU A 67 -3.65 2.67 9.15
N GLY A 68 -3.17 2.41 7.93
CA GLY A 68 -2.04 1.52 7.68
C GLY A 68 -0.75 2.02 8.32
N LYS A 69 -0.47 3.32 8.26
CA LYS A 69 0.71 3.92 8.90
C LYS A 69 0.66 3.85 10.43
N GLU A 70 -0.51 4.09 11.01
CA GLU A 70 -0.70 3.95 12.46
C GLU A 70 -0.52 2.49 12.91
N THR A 71 -1.13 1.55 12.17
CA THR A 71 -0.97 0.12 12.42
C THR A 71 0.48 -0.31 12.31
N LEU A 72 1.20 0.12 11.27
CA LEU A 72 2.62 -0.18 11.09
C LEU A 72 3.46 0.34 12.27
N SER A 73 3.13 1.52 12.79
CA SER A 73 3.82 2.11 13.95
C SER A 73 3.57 1.32 15.23
N LYS A 74 2.34 0.82 15.43
CA LYS A 74 2.00 -0.05 16.56
C LYS A 74 2.66 -1.42 16.46
N VAL A 75 2.61 -2.04 15.29
CA VAL A 75 3.26 -3.34 15.03
C VAL A 75 4.77 -3.22 15.18
N ALA A 76 5.39 -2.15 14.68
CA ALA A 76 6.83 -1.92 14.86
C ALA A 76 7.20 -1.70 16.33
N ALA A 77 6.34 -1.05 17.13
CA ALA A 77 6.55 -0.90 18.57
C ALA A 77 6.40 -2.24 19.30
N GLU A 78 5.39 -3.05 18.96
CA GLU A 78 5.18 -4.38 19.52
C GLU A 78 6.28 -5.38 19.10
N GLU A 79 6.79 -5.29 17.86
CA GLU A 79 7.94 -6.07 17.39
C GLU A 79 9.24 -5.64 18.07
N ALA A 80 9.46 -4.34 18.28
CA ALA A 80 10.61 -3.85 19.04
C ALA A 80 10.56 -4.31 20.51
N GLU A 81 9.37 -4.32 21.12
CA GLU A 81 9.17 -4.81 22.48
C GLU A 81 9.37 -6.33 22.57
N LYS A 82 8.83 -7.10 21.61
CA LYS A 82 9.09 -8.55 21.51
C LYS A 82 10.56 -8.86 21.30
N THR A 83 11.24 -8.16 20.39
CA THR A 83 12.67 -8.35 20.12
C THR A 83 13.51 -8.00 21.36
N ALA A 84 13.16 -6.93 22.09
CA ALA A 84 13.85 -6.57 23.33
C ALA A 84 13.60 -7.56 24.48
N VAL A 85 12.43 -8.22 24.51
CA VAL A 85 12.13 -9.29 25.45
C VAL A 85 12.87 -10.57 25.07
N GLU A 86 12.94 -10.93 23.79
CA GLU A 86 13.69 -12.08 23.28
C GLU A 86 15.21 -11.92 23.47
N GLU A 87 15.75 -10.71 23.27
CA GLU A 87 17.16 -10.40 23.56
C GLU A 87 17.47 -10.48 25.06
N LYS A 88 16.54 -10.06 25.94
CA LYS A 88 16.71 -10.20 27.40
C LYS A 88 16.64 -11.65 27.86
N ILE A 89 15.73 -12.45 27.30
CA ILE A 89 15.62 -13.87 27.61
C ILE A 89 16.89 -14.61 27.17
N GLN A 90 17.44 -14.30 26.00
CA GLN A 90 18.70 -14.89 25.52
C GLN A 90 19.92 -14.47 26.36
N GLN A 91 19.94 -13.23 26.88
CA GLN A 91 21.00 -12.77 27.78
C GLN A 91 20.92 -13.40 29.18
N GLU A 92 19.71 -13.66 29.71
CA GLU A 92 19.52 -14.39 30.96
C GLU A 92 19.87 -15.88 30.83
N GLU A 93 19.56 -16.54 29.71
CA GLU A 93 19.96 -17.94 29.48
C GLU A 93 21.48 -18.12 29.28
N ALA A 94 22.17 -17.14 28.67
CA ALA A 94 23.62 -17.17 28.51
C ALA A 94 24.40 -16.94 29.82
N GLY A 95 23.79 -16.30 30.83
CA GLY A 95 24.39 -15.98 32.12
C GLY A 95 24.32 -17.09 33.19
N VAL A 96 23.65 -18.21 32.91
CA VAL A 96 23.43 -19.30 33.89
C VAL A 96 24.46 -20.45 33.77
N THR A 97 25.46 -20.34 32.88
CA THR A 97 26.42 -21.44 32.60
C THR A 97 27.83 -21.30 33.21
N GLU A 98 28.04 -20.48 34.24
CA GLU A 98 29.28 -20.51 35.05
C GLU A 98 29.02 -20.66 36.55
#